data_AF-A0A970FKQ1-F1
#
_entry.id   AF-A0A970FKQ1-F1
#
_cell.length_a   1.000
_cell.length_b   1.000
_cell.length_c   1.000
_cell.angle_alpha   90.00
_cell.angle_beta   90.00
_cell.angle_gamma   90.00
#
_symmetry.space_group_name_H-M   'P 1'
#
loop_
_entity.id
_entity.type
_entity.pdbx_description
1 polymer ?
#
loop_
_entity_poly.entity_id
_entity_poly.type
_entity_poly.pdbx_seq_one_letter_code
_entity_poly.pdbx_strand_id
1 'polypeptide(L)'
;MESRFNKLIIKIRKISVKNRIVFSINLTSIIPIVIIGVISYFIYFNSVKDKISETTTQSLLLSEMNIDMAIERLESNSIEISFSEEAQYALRNLSKLTDFEIFTLEQKLQSQSAQQFTLTYFVSDVILFRLFQCR
;
A
#
# COMPACT_ATOMS: atom_id res chain seq x y z
N MET A 1 49.38 19.17 -13.96
CA MET A 1 48.89 17.76 -13.89
C MET A 1 49.79 16.78 -14.65
N GLU A 2 50.41 17.16 -15.77
CA GLU A 2 51.29 16.29 -16.58
C GLU A 2 52.47 15.65 -15.83
N SER A 3 53.11 16.36 -14.90
CA SER A 3 54.25 15.84 -14.14
C SER A 3 53.93 14.56 -13.33
N ARG A 4 52.70 14.46 -12.80
CA ARG A 4 52.25 13.27 -12.05
C ARG A 4 51.99 12.07 -12.95
N PHE A 5 51.41 12.30 -14.13
CA PHE A 5 51.20 11.26 -15.14
C PHE A 5 52.53 10.72 -15.67
N ASN A 6 53.50 11.59 -15.97
CA ASN A 6 54.81 11.16 -16.45
C ASN A 6 55.57 10.32 -15.40
N LYS A 7 55.50 10.69 -14.12
CA LYS A 7 56.08 9.89 -13.03
C LYS A 7 55.41 8.51 -12.88
N LEU A 8 54.10 8.42 -13.09
CA LEU A 8 53.36 7.15 -13.09
C LEU A 8 53.74 6.26 -14.28
N ILE A 9 53.86 6.85 -15.48
CA ILE A 9 54.28 6.12 -16.70
C ILE A 9 55.68 5.53 -16.53
N ILE A 10 56.61 6.30 -15.96
CA ILE A 10 57.98 5.83 -15.69
C ILE A 10 57.99 4.67 -14.68
N LYS A 11 57.16 4.73 -13.63
CA LYS A 11 56.99 3.63 -12.66
C LYS A 11 56.42 2.37 -13.30
N ILE A 12 55.42 2.50 -14.17
CA ILE A 12 54.81 1.39 -14.91
C ILE A 12 55.81 0.73 -15.86
N ARG A 13 56.75 1.50 -16.41
CA ARG A 13 57.81 1.00 -17.30
C ARG A 13 58.86 0.13 -16.59
N LYS A 14 58.98 0.24 -15.27
CA LYS A 14 59.87 -0.60 -14.44
C LYS A 14 59.28 -1.96 -14.04
N ILE A 15 57.99 -2.19 -14.30
CA ILE A 15 57.30 -3.44 -13.99
C ILE A 15 57.58 -4.46 -15.10
N SER A 16 57.74 -5.74 -14.73
CA SER A 16 57.94 -6.83 -15.69
C SER A 16 56.80 -6.88 -16.72
N VAL A 17 57.14 -7.17 -17.98
CA VAL A 17 56.18 -7.17 -19.09
C VAL A 17 54.97 -8.09 -18.80
N LYS A 18 55.20 -9.24 -18.15
CA LYS A 18 54.15 -10.16 -17.69
C LYS A 18 53.13 -9.49 -16.77
N ASN A 19 53.59 -8.80 -15.73
CA ASN A 19 52.69 -8.15 -14.76
C ASN A 19 51.94 -6.97 -15.39
N ARG A 20 52.55 -6.25 -16.33
CA ARG A 20 51.90 -5.13 -17.03
C ARG A 20 50.72 -5.59 -17.90
N ILE A 21 50.86 -6.73 -18.58
CA ILE A 21 49.79 -7.32 -19.40
C ILE A 21 48.63 -7.79 -18.51
N VAL A 22 48.91 -8.54 -17.44
CA VAL A 22 47.88 -9.05 -16.52
C VAL A 22 47.11 -7.91 -15.84
N PHE A 23 47.80 -6.84 -15.44
CA PHE A 23 47.16 -5.68 -14.83
C PHE A 23 46.26 -4.93 -15.84
N SER A 24 46.70 -4.79 -17.09
CA SER A 24 45.93 -4.09 -18.12
C SER A 24 44.64 -4.84 -18.49
N ILE A 25 44.68 -6.18 -18.50
CA ILE A 25 43.50 -7.02 -18.74
C ILE A 25 42.51 -6.88 -17.58
N ASN A 26 42.99 -6.95 -16.33
CA ASN A 26 42.13 -6.77 -15.15
C ASN A 26 41.49 -5.38 -15.12
N LEU A 27 42.26 -4.33 -15.37
CA LEU A 27 41.77 -2.96 -15.35
C LEU A 27 40.71 -2.74 -16.44
N THR A 28 40.95 -3.27 -17.65
CA THR A 28 40.00 -3.22 -18.77
C THR A 28 38.70 -3.97 -18.49
N SER A 29 38.76 -5.07 -17.72
CA SER A 29 37.59 -5.86 -17.31
C SER A 29 36.78 -5.18 -16.20
N ILE A 30 37.44 -4.65 -15.18
CA ILE A 30 36.80 -4.11 -13.98
C ILE A 30 36.09 -2.78 -14.25
N ILE A 31 36.69 -1.90 -15.05
CA ILE A 31 36.13 -0.57 -15.34
C ILE A 31 34.69 -0.65 -15.89
N PRO A 32 34.39 -1.42 -16.96
CA PRO A 32 33.03 -1.49 -17.50
C PRO A 32 32.05 -2.12 -16.52
N ILE A 33 32.48 -3.09 -15.70
CA ILE A 33 31.63 -3.71 -14.67
C ILE A 33 31.23 -2.67 -13.62
N VAL A 34 32.17 -1.85 -13.17
CA VAL A 34 31.90 -0.80 -12.18
C VAL A 34 30.94 0.25 -12.77
N ILE A 35 31.16 0.67 -14.02
CA ILE A 35 30.27 1.63 -14.69
C ILE A 35 28.85 1.08 -14.79
N ILE A 36 28.70 -0.16 -15.24
CA ILE A 36 27.39 -0.82 -15.33
C ILE A 36 26.75 -0.90 -13.94
N GLY A 37 27.51 -1.33 -12.92
CA GLY A 37 27.00 -1.41 -11.56
C GLY A 37 26.49 -0.08 -11.01
N VAL A 38 27.21 1.02 -11.26
CA VAL A 38 26.77 2.37 -10.85
C VAL A 38 25.50 2.79 -11.60
N ILE A 39 25.45 2.62 -12.93
CA ILE A 39 24.28 2.96 -13.73
C ILE A 39 23.07 2.14 -13.29
N SER A 40 23.24 0.83 -13.14
CA SER A 40 22.19 -0.08 -12.67
C SER A 40 21.70 0.30 -11.27
N TYR A 41 22.59 0.73 -10.37
CA TYR A 41 22.19 1.20 -9.05
C TYR A 41 21.28 2.44 -9.14
N PHE A 42 21.63 3.44 -9.95
CA PHE A 42 20.79 4.62 -10.11
C PHE A 42 19.42 4.30 -10.73
N ILE A 43 19.40 3.47 -11.77
CA ILE A 43 18.14 3.05 -12.42
C ILE A 43 17.27 2.29 -11.43
N TYR A 44 17.86 1.33 -10.70
CA TYR A 44 17.15 0.53 -9.71
C TYR A 44 16.60 1.41 -8.59
N PHE A 45 17.42 2.31 -8.03
CA PHE A 45 17.00 3.19 -6.94
C PHE A 45 15.81 4.07 -7.33
N ASN A 46 15.85 4.68 -8.52
CA ASN A 46 14.75 5.49 -9.01
C ASN A 46 13.49 4.64 -9.26
N SER A 47 13.63 3.50 -9.94
CA SER A 47 12.50 2.61 -10.21
C SER A 47 11.84 2.07 -8.93
N VAL A 48 12.63 1.70 -7.92
CA VAL A 48 12.11 1.26 -6.63
C VAL A 48 11.41 2.40 -5.91
N LYS A 49 12.00 3.59 -5.89
CA LYS A 49 11.38 4.78 -5.28
C LYS A 49 10.04 5.09 -5.94
N ASP A 50 9.99 5.09 -7.26
CA ASP A 50 8.77 5.37 -8.02
C ASP A 50 7.71 4.29 -7.78
N LYS A 51 8.10 3.01 -7.81
CA LYS A 51 7.18 1.90 -7.55
C LYS A 51 6.64 1.90 -6.12
N ILE A 52 7.47 2.23 -5.13
CA ILE A 52 7.02 2.39 -3.74
C ILE A 52 6.03 3.55 -3.64
N SER A 53 6.35 4.70 -4.25
CA SER A 53 5.48 5.88 -4.25
C SER A 53 4.13 5.59 -4.90
N GLU A 54 4.14 4.95 -6.08
CA GLU A 54 2.94 4.58 -6.82
C GLU A 54 2.09 3.56 -6.03
N THR A 55 2.71 2.49 -5.55
CA THR A 55 2.01 1.44 -4.78
C THR A 55 1.41 2.01 -3.50
N THR A 56 2.13 2.90 -2.82
CA THR A 56 1.63 3.57 -1.61
C THR A 56 0.45 4.47 -1.94
N THR A 57 0.54 5.25 -3.01
CA THR A 57 -0.55 6.13 -3.47
C THR A 57 -1.78 5.32 -3.85
N GLN A 58 -1.62 4.23 -4.60
CA GLN A 58 -2.72 3.34 -4.97
C GLN A 58 -3.37 2.71 -3.74
N SER A 59 -2.57 2.27 -2.76
CA SER A 59 -3.10 1.68 -1.52
C SER A 59 -3.91 2.69 -0.71
N LEU A 60 -3.45 3.94 -0.65
CA LEU A 60 -4.17 5.03 0.01
C LEU A 60 -5.48 5.36 -0.70
N LEU A 61 -5.47 5.48 -2.03
CA LEU A 61 -6.68 5.73 -2.81
C LEU A 61 -7.72 4.61 -2.67
N LEU A 62 -7.28 3.36 -2.64
CA LEU A 62 -8.17 2.22 -2.39
C LEU A 62 -8.75 2.26 -0.97
N SER A 63 -7.93 2.63 0.03
CA SER A 63 -8.39 2.79 1.40
C SER A 63 -9.42 3.92 1.53
N GLU A 64 -9.18 5.06 0.88
CA GLU A 64 -10.10 6.20 0.84
C GLU A 64 -11.45 5.79 0.24
N MET A 65 -11.43 5.16 -0.95
CA MET A 65 -12.64 4.68 -1.62
C MET A 65 -13.44 3.68 -0.76
N ASN A 66 -12.75 2.82 0.00
CA ASN A 66 -13.43 1.89 0.90
C ASN A 66 -14.07 2.60 2.08
N ILE A 67 -13.39 3.59 2.66
CA ILE A 67 -13.92 4.40 3.76
C ILE A 67 -15.14 5.17 3.29
N ASP A 68 -15.07 5.81 2.13
CA ASP A 68 -16.19 6.56 1.57
C ASP A 68 -17.40 5.66 1.32
N MET A 69 -17.19 4.48 0.73
CA MET A 69 -18.25 3.50 0.52
C MET A 69 -18.83 2.97 1.84
N ALA A 70 -18.00 2.80 2.87
CA ALA A 70 -18.47 2.41 4.19
C ALA A 70 -19.33 3.53 4.80
N ILE A 71 -18.90 4.79 4.71
CA ILE A 71 -19.65 5.95 5.19
C ILE A 71 -21.00 6.07 4.46
N GLU A 72 -21.01 5.97 3.13
CA GLU A 72 -22.24 6.04 2.34
C GLU A 72 -23.23 4.93 2.72
N ARG A 73 -22.74 3.71 2.97
CA ARG A 73 -23.58 2.60 3.47
C ARG A 73 -24.09 2.86 4.88
N LEU A 74 -23.26 3.39 5.78
CA LEU A 74 -23.69 3.76 7.14
C LEU A 74 -24.80 4.80 7.09
N GLU A 75 -24.68 5.81 6.22
CA GLU A 75 -25.70 6.83 6.01
C GLU A 75 -27.00 6.22 5.47
N SER A 76 -26.92 5.42 4.41
CA SER A 76 -28.08 4.73 3.82
C SER A 76 -28.79 3.84 4.85
N ASN A 77 -28.06 3.01 5.58
CA ASN A 77 -28.63 2.12 6.59
C ASN A 77 -29.26 2.90 7.75
N SER A 78 -28.66 4.02 8.14
CA SER A 78 -29.22 4.89 9.19
C SER A 78 -30.53 5.53 8.76
N ILE A 79 -30.63 5.95 7.49
CA ILE A 79 -31.87 6.45 6.90
C ILE A 79 -32.91 5.32 6.89
N GLU A 80 -32.56 4.13 6.41
CA GLU A 80 -33.49 2.99 6.35
C GLU A 80 -34.04 2.61 7.73
N ILE A 81 -33.16 2.49 8.74
CA ILE A 81 -33.57 2.22 10.12
C ILE A 81 -34.51 3.31 10.65
N SER A 82 -34.21 4.59 10.38
CA SER A 82 -35.04 5.71 10.83
C SER A 82 -36.45 5.70 10.21
N PHE A 83 -36.59 5.17 8.99
CA PHE A 83 -37.87 5.05 8.29
C PHE A 83 -38.51 3.66 8.39
N SER A 84 -37.88 2.72 9.11
CA SER A 84 -38.42 1.38 9.32
C SER A 84 -39.78 1.41 10.03
N GLU A 85 -40.63 0.43 9.72
CA GLU A 85 -41.95 0.31 10.33
C GLU A 85 -41.85 0.18 11.85
N GLU A 86 -40.85 -0.55 12.36
CA GLU A 86 -40.59 -0.71 13.78
C GLU A 86 -40.21 0.61 14.46
N ALA A 87 -39.29 1.40 13.87
CA ALA A 87 -38.89 2.68 14.43
C ALA A 87 -40.04 3.69 14.40
N GLN A 88 -40.81 3.74 13.30
CA GLN A 88 -41.97 4.62 13.18
C GLN A 88 -43.12 4.20 14.11
N TYR A 89 -43.31 2.89 14.31
CA TYR A 89 -44.27 2.35 15.27
C TYR A 89 -43.88 2.68 16.71
N ALA A 90 -42.60 2.55 17.05
CA ALA A 90 -42.04 2.96 18.35
C ALA A 90 -42.32 4.44 18.61
N LEU A 91 -41.97 5.31 17.66
CA LEU A 91 -42.11 6.76 17.78
C LEU A 91 -43.58 7.19 17.92
N ARG A 92 -44.52 6.52 17.24
CA ARG A 92 -45.95 6.86 17.28
C ARG A 92 -46.67 6.34 18.52
N ASN A 93 -46.23 5.22 19.09
CA ASN A 93 -46.91 4.55 20.19
C ASN A 93 -46.16 4.58 21.51
N LEU A 94 -45.06 5.34 21.60
CA LEU A 94 -44.17 5.40 22.77
C LEU A 94 -44.89 5.62 24.11
N SER A 95 -45.97 6.41 24.11
CA SER A 95 -46.76 6.71 25.31
C SER A 95 -47.86 5.69 25.64
N LYS A 96 -48.09 4.72 24.76
CA LYS A 96 -49.15 3.70 24.87
C LYS A 96 -48.59 2.28 25.03
N LEU A 97 -47.28 2.11 24.89
CA LEU A 97 -46.60 0.83 25.01
C LEU A 97 -46.32 0.53 26.48
N THR A 98 -46.44 -0.75 26.85
CA THR A 98 -46.02 -1.26 28.16
C THR A 98 -44.51 -1.46 28.21
N ASP A 99 -43.92 -1.45 29.42
CA ASP A 99 -42.47 -1.62 29.62
C ASP A 99 -41.91 -2.88 28.93
N PHE A 100 -42.70 -3.96 28.88
CA PHE A 100 -42.34 -5.20 28.20
C PHE A 100 -42.31 -5.05 26.67
N GLU A 101 -43.27 -4.33 26.10
CA GLU A 101 -43.31 -4.04 24.66
C GLU A 101 -42.17 -3.11 24.25
N ILE A 102 -41.84 -2.12 25.10
CA ILE A 102 -40.68 -1.23 24.90
C ILE A 102 -39.39 -2.05 24.86
N PHE A 103 -39.18 -2.94 25.85
CA PHE A 103 -37.99 -3.79 25.90
C PHE A 103 -37.88 -4.72 24.67
N THR A 104 -38.99 -5.30 24.24
CA THR A 104 -39.03 -6.21 23.08
C THR A 104 -38.74 -5.46 21.78
N LEU A 105 -39.26 -4.24 21.64
CA LEU A 105 -39.05 -3.39 20.48
C LEU A 105 -37.61 -2.88 20.41
N GLU A 106 -37.02 -2.54 21.56
CA GLU A 106 -35.62 -2.15 21.67
C GLU A 106 -34.68 -3.28 21.26
N GLN A 107 -34.91 -4.50 21.75
CA GLN A 107 -34.16 -5.69 21.32
C GLN A 107 -34.26 -5.94 19.81
N LYS A 108 -35.44 -5.74 19.23
CA LYS A 108 -35.67 -5.93 17.79
C LYS A 108 -34.91 -4.90 16.96
N LEU A 109 -34.97 -3.62 17.34
CA LEU A 109 -34.22 -2.53 16.70
C LEU A 109 -32.71 -2.72 16.84
N GLN A 110 -32.22 -3.14 18.01
CA GLN A 110 -30.81 -3.46 18.22
C GLN A 110 -30.35 -4.63 17.33
N SER A 111 -31.18 -5.67 17.18
CA SER A 111 -30.85 -6.81 16.32
C SER A 111 -30.82 -6.45 14.82
N GLN A 112 -31.75 -5.62 14.35
CA GLN A 112 -31.79 -5.13 12.96
C GLN A 112 -30.58 -4.22 12.68
N SER A 113 -30.26 -3.33 13.60
CA SER A 113 -29.08 -2.46 13.52
C SER A 113 -27.79 -3.29 13.49
N ALA A 114 -27.66 -4.28 14.37
CA ALA A 114 -26.49 -5.18 14.39
C ALA A 114 -26.33 -5.98 13.10
N GLN A 115 -27.42 -6.52 12.52
CA GLN A 115 -27.37 -7.23 11.23
C GLN A 115 -26.92 -6.33 10.08
N GLN A 116 -27.50 -5.12 9.98
CA GLN A 116 -27.16 -4.12 8.96
C GLN A 116 -25.68 -3.72 9.01
N PHE A 117 -25.08 -3.61 10.20
CA PHE A 117 -23.67 -3.25 10.37
C PHE A 117 -22.70 -4.44 10.24
N THR A 118 -23.13 -5.67 10.54
CA THR A 118 -22.26 -6.87 10.44
C THR A 118 -21.99 -7.27 8.99
N LEU A 119 -22.95 -7.06 8.08
CA LEU A 119 -22.78 -7.35 6.64
C LEU A 119 -21.75 -6.41 5.97
N THR A 120 -21.49 -5.23 6.53
CA THR A 120 -20.50 -4.26 6.03
C THR A 120 -19.06 -4.77 6.20
N TYR A 121 -18.79 -5.59 7.22
CA TYR A 121 -17.44 -6.10 7.51
C TYR A 121 -16.93 -7.10 6.44
N PHE A 122 -17.83 -7.87 5.82
CA PHE A 122 -17.47 -8.94 4.86
C PHE A 122 -16.99 -8.43 3.50
N VAL A 123 -17.32 -7.19 3.12
CA VAL A 123 -16.92 -6.61 1.83
C VAL A 123 -15.51 -5.99 1.89
N SER A 124 -14.99 -5.72 3.10
CA SER A 124 -13.66 -5.15 3.29
C SER A 124 -12.52 -6.15 3.08
N ASP A 125 -12.80 -7.46 3.10
CA ASP A 125 -11.80 -8.52 2.96
C ASP A 125 -11.42 -8.85 1.50
N VAL A 126 -12.19 -8.37 0.51
CA VAL A 126 -11.97 -8.72 -0.90
C VAL A 126 -10.70 -8.08 -1.49
N ILE A 127 -10.06 -7.16 -0.77
CA ILE A 127 -8.86 -6.44 -1.24
C ILE A 127 -7.56 -7.12 -0.79
N LEU A 128 -7.58 -7.92 0.28
CA LEU A 128 -6.39 -8.63 0.76
C LEU A 128 -5.97 -9.78 -0.17
N PHE A 129 -6.91 -10.41 -0.88
CA PHE A 129 -6.59 -11.56 -1.73
C PHE A 129 -5.80 -11.19 -3.00
N ARG A 130 -5.98 -9.96 -3.51
CA ARG A 130 -5.32 -9.53 -4.76
C ARG A 130 -3.86 -9.13 -4.57
N LEU A 131 -3.44 -8.79 -3.34
CA LEU A 131 -2.04 -8.46 -3.01
C LEU A 131 -1.11 -9.68 -2.99
N PHE A 132 -1.64 -10.90 -2.79
CA PHE A 132 -0.84 -12.13 -2.76
C PHE A 132 -0.71 -12.84 -4.11
N GLN A 133 -1.50 -12.44 -5.11
CA GLN A 133 -1.60 -13.17 -6.38
C GLN A 133 -0.71 -12.60 -7.50
N CYS A 134 -0.02 -11.48 -7.27
CA CYS A 134 1.08 -11.00 -8.11
C CYS A 134 2.42 -11.36 -7.46
N ARG A 135 2.78 -12.65 -7.48
CA ARG A 135 4.15 -13.10 -7.24
C ARG A 135 4.59 -14.02 -8.36
#